data_AF-A0A1M6ZSV9-F1
#
_entry.id   AF-A0A1M6ZSV9-F1
#
_cell.length_a   1.000
_cell.length_b   1.000
_cell.length_c   1.000
_cell.angle_alpha   90.00
_cell.angle_beta   90.00
_cell.angle_gamma   90.00
#
_symmetry.space_group_name_H-M   'P 1'
#
loop_
_entity.id
_entity.type
_entity.pdbx_description
1 polymer ?
#
loop_
_entity_poly.entity_id
_entity_poly.type
_entity_poly.pdbx_seq_one_letter_code
_entity_poly.pdbx_strand_id
1 'polypeptide(L)'
;MSEFFEYKFLAMENYYNYICNENLTFTQSGKRCFLDFTLILTEQSIKTLAIYSTILTQVSKYAENLNNFYEEYSKLNEIYTVLPIDELLSENEKGYLKDDIDFIRYKFKL
;
A
#
# COMPACT_ATOMS: atom_id res chain seq x y z
N MET A 1 3.37 -15.47 11.24
CA MET A 1 2.63 -14.57 10.34
C MET A 1 3.34 -14.64 9.00
N SER A 2 2.63 -14.65 7.87
CA SER A 2 3.32 -14.62 6.58
C SER A 2 3.98 -13.26 6.36
N GLU A 3 5.02 -13.24 5.54
CA GLU A 3 5.76 -12.02 5.22
C GLU A 3 4.83 -10.94 4.65
N PHE A 4 3.88 -11.32 3.80
CA PHE A 4 2.86 -10.40 3.27
C PHE A 4 2.09 -9.69 4.39
N PHE A 5 1.49 -10.43 5.33
CA PHE A 5 0.71 -9.82 6.41
C PHE A 5 1.56 -9.03 7.41
N GLU A 6 2.81 -9.44 7.65
CA GLU A 6 3.76 -8.70 8.47
C GLU A 6 4.00 -7.30 7.91
N TYR A 7 4.27 -7.19 6.60
CA TYR A 7 4.49 -5.89 5.96
C TYR A 7 3.21 -5.05 5.83
N LYS A 8 2.04 -5.67 5.71
CA LYS A 8 0.76 -4.93 5.84
C LYS A 8 0.62 -4.34 7.24
N PHE A 9 0.91 -5.12 8.28
CA PHE A 9 0.85 -4.65 9.65
C PHE A 9 1.82 -3.48 9.88
N LEU A 10 3.08 -3.62 9.48
CA LEU A 10 4.10 -2.56 9.61
C LEU A 10 3.69 -1.29 8.87
N ALA A 11 3.19 -1.39 7.64
CA ALA A 11 2.74 -0.25 6.87
C ALA A 11 1.55 0.48 7.54
N MET A 12 0.61 -0.29 8.09
CA MET A 12 -0.54 0.24 8.81
C MET A 12 -0.14 0.95 10.11
N GLU A 13 0.73 0.30 10.89
CA GLU A 13 1.23 0.81 12.16
C GLU A 13 1.95 2.15 11.97
N ASN A 14 2.87 2.23 11.00
CA ASN A 14 3.59 3.48 10.70
C ASN A 14 2.63 4.58 10.24
N TYR A 15 1.69 4.26 9.34
CA TYR A 15 0.71 5.23 8.84
C TYR A 15 -0.09 5.87 9.97
N TYR A 16 -0.61 5.06 10.90
CA TYR A 16 -1.38 5.59 12.04
C TYR A 16 -0.49 6.19 13.13
N ASN A 17 0.74 5.73 13.31
CA ASN A 17 1.69 6.36 14.21
C ASN A 17 1.93 7.82 13.82
N TYR A 18 2.14 8.11 12.54
CA TYR A 18 2.31 9.48 12.06
C TYR A 18 1.08 10.36 12.29
N ILE A 19 -0.12 9.80 12.19
CA ILE A 19 -1.37 10.54 12.43
C ILE A 19 -1.55 10.82 13.91
N CYS A 20 -1.50 9.77 14.73
CA CYS A 20 -1.87 9.83 16.13
C CYS A 20 -0.79 10.48 17.01
N ASN A 21 0.48 10.21 16.72
CA ASN A 21 1.59 10.63 17.57
C ASN A 21 2.34 11.84 17.01
N GLU A 22 2.34 12.04 15.69
CA GLU A 22 3.02 13.18 15.04
C GLU A 22 2.05 14.24 14.49
N ASN A 23 0.74 14.04 14.66
CA ASN A 23 -0.32 14.94 14.18
C ASN A 23 -0.24 15.26 12.68
N LEU A 24 0.28 14.33 11.87
CA LEU A 24 0.30 14.48 10.42
C LEU A 24 -1.10 14.25 9.83
N THR A 25 -1.42 14.97 8.76
CA THR A 25 -2.62 14.66 7.95
C THR A 25 -2.52 13.29 7.30
N PHE A 26 -3.66 12.71 6.88
CA PHE A 26 -3.68 11.44 6.13
C PHE A 26 -2.77 11.46 4.89
N THR A 27 -2.80 12.57 4.15
CA THR A 27 -1.91 12.80 2.99
C THR A 27 -0.44 12.83 3.38
N GLN A 28 -0.07 13.59 4.43
CA GLN A 28 1.32 13.67 4.88
C GLN A 28 1.82 12.32 5.42
N SER A 29 0.99 11.60 6.15
CA SER A 29 1.30 10.28 6.70
C SER A 29 1.54 9.26 5.58
N GLY A 30 0.70 9.25 4.55
CA GLY A 30 0.89 8.40 3.38
C GLY A 30 2.22 8.69 2.67
N LYS A 31 2.50 9.97 2.41
CA LYS A 31 3.79 10.38 1.81
C LYS A 31 4.98 9.99 2.68
N ARG A 32 4.85 10.16 4.01
CA ARG A 32 5.91 9.81 4.94
C ARG A 32 6.19 8.31 4.96
N CYS A 33 5.16 7.46 4.94
CA CYS A 33 5.34 6.03 4.81
C CYS A 33 6.12 5.67 3.54
N PHE A 34 5.80 6.25 2.39
CA PHE A 34 6.53 5.93 1.15
C PHE A 34 7.99 6.36 1.19
N LEU A 35 8.30 7.47 1.87
CA LEU A 35 9.69 7.88 2.11
C LEU A 35 10.41 6.91 3.05
N ASP A 36 9.81 6.56 4.19
CA ASP A 36 10.47 5.73 5.20
C ASP A 36 10.63 4.28 4.72
N PHE A 37 9.73 3.78 3.86
CA PHE A 37 9.84 2.45 3.24
C PHE A 37 10.63 2.43 1.92
N THR A 38 11.25 3.54 1.48
CA THR A 38 11.86 3.66 0.14
C THR A 38 12.75 2.46 -0.23
N LEU A 39 13.61 1.98 0.67
CA LEU A 39 14.50 0.85 0.39
C LEU A 39 13.73 -0.42 0.03
N ILE A 40 12.68 -0.75 0.79
CA ILE A 40 11.85 -1.94 0.54
C ILE A 40 11.04 -1.76 -0.76
N LEU A 41 10.62 -0.53 -1.06
CA LEU A 41 9.86 -0.25 -2.27
C LEU A 41 10.68 -0.41 -3.56
N THR A 42 12.01 -0.32 -3.48
CA THR A 42 12.88 -0.55 -4.65
C THR A 42 13.05 -2.01 -5.03
N GLU A 43 12.72 -2.95 -4.15
CA GLU A 43 12.92 -4.39 -4.38
C GLU A 43 11.88 -5.04 -5.31
N GLN A 44 10.74 -4.37 -5.56
CA GLN A 44 9.62 -4.89 -6.36
C GLN A 44 9.21 -6.32 -5.95
N SER A 45 9.00 -6.55 -4.66
CA SER A 45 8.70 -7.85 -4.07
C SER A 45 7.28 -7.93 -3.50
N ILE A 46 6.92 -9.08 -2.92
CA ILE A 46 5.66 -9.25 -2.16
C ILE A 46 5.55 -8.22 -1.03
N LYS A 47 6.67 -7.88 -0.40
CA LYS A 47 6.75 -6.85 0.65
C LYS A 47 6.33 -5.50 0.09
N THR A 48 6.86 -5.15 -1.07
CA THR A 48 6.54 -3.93 -1.79
C THR A 48 5.04 -3.86 -2.10
N LEU A 49 4.44 -4.97 -2.57
CA LEU A 49 2.99 -5.05 -2.79
C LEU A 49 2.18 -4.87 -1.50
N ALA A 50 2.58 -5.53 -0.42
CA ALA A 50 1.93 -5.41 0.89
C ALA A 50 1.93 -3.96 1.38
N ILE A 51 3.07 -3.27 1.26
CA ILE A 51 3.22 -1.87 1.69
C ILE A 51 2.39 -0.93 0.80
N TYR A 52 2.55 -1.00 -0.54
CA TYR A 52 1.81 -0.13 -1.46
C TYR A 52 0.30 -0.30 -1.32
N SER A 53 -0.20 -1.54 -1.37
CA SER A 53 -1.65 -1.81 -1.24
C SER A 53 -2.18 -1.28 0.09
N THR A 54 -1.46 -1.48 1.20
CA THR A 54 -1.93 -1.07 2.52
C THR A 54 -2.00 0.45 2.64
N ILE A 55 -0.92 1.17 2.29
CA ILE A 55 -0.88 2.64 2.41
C ILE A 55 -1.89 3.27 1.46
N LEU A 56 -1.94 2.82 0.20
CA LEU A 56 -2.89 3.35 -0.78
C LEU A 56 -4.33 3.07 -0.37
N THR A 57 -4.65 1.93 0.24
CA THR A 57 -5.99 1.68 0.81
C THR A 57 -6.33 2.72 1.89
N GLN A 58 -5.42 3.04 2.81
CA GLN A 58 -5.70 4.04 3.86
C GLN A 58 -5.82 5.45 3.29
N VAL A 59 -4.92 5.83 2.40
CA VAL A 59 -4.98 7.12 1.71
C VAL A 59 -6.29 7.24 0.91
N SER A 60 -6.69 6.19 0.20
CA SER A 60 -7.96 6.15 -0.56
C SER A 60 -9.22 6.26 0.31
N LYS A 61 -9.13 5.90 1.60
CA LYS A 61 -10.23 6.04 2.56
C LYS A 61 -10.37 7.47 3.08
N TYR A 62 -9.25 8.15 3.34
CA TYR A 62 -9.24 9.32 4.21
C TYR A 62 -8.60 10.58 3.62
N ALA A 63 -7.77 10.48 2.59
CA ALA A 63 -7.15 11.64 1.97
C ALA A 63 -8.12 12.36 1.02
N GLU A 64 -8.11 13.68 1.06
CA GLU A 64 -9.01 14.52 0.25
C GLU A 64 -8.62 14.56 -1.24
N ASN A 65 -7.32 14.40 -1.54
CA ASN A 65 -6.80 14.51 -2.91
C ASN A 65 -5.84 13.35 -3.23
N LEU A 66 -6.36 12.39 -4.00
CA LEU A 66 -5.64 11.18 -4.42
C LEU A 66 -4.67 11.42 -5.58
N ASN A 67 -4.77 12.54 -6.31
CA ASN A 67 -3.86 12.85 -7.42
C ASN A 67 -2.40 12.93 -6.97
N ASN A 68 -2.18 13.26 -5.68
CA ASN A 68 -0.86 13.28 -5.05
C ASN A 68 -0.19 11.91 -4.94
N PHE A 69 -0.90 10.82 -5.23
CA PHE A 69 -0.47 9.44 -5.07
C PHE A 69 -0.57 8.62 -6.37
N TYR A 70 -0.71 9.30 -7.51
CA TYR A 70 -0.87 8.65 -8.81
C TYR A 70 0.36 7.82 -9.20
N GLU A 71 1.56 8.31 -8.87
CA GLU A 71 2.81 7.61 -9.17
C GLU A 71 2.90 6.30 -8.38
N GLU A 72 2.58 6.33 -7.09
CA GLU A 72 2.54 5.16 -6.23
C GLU A 72 1.45 4.16 -6.66
N TYR A 73 0.28 4.67 -7.07
CA TYR A 73 -0.77 3.83 -7.64
C TYR A 73 -0.34 3.15 -8.95
N SER A 74 0.38 3.88 -9.81
CA SER A 74 0.91 3.34 -11.07
C SER A 74 1.95 2.24 -10.80
N LYS A 75 2.86 2.46 -9.85
CA LYS A 75 3.84 1.45 -9.40
C LYS A 75 3.17 0.22 -8.80
N LEU A 76 2.12 0.39 -7.98
CA LEU A 76 1.37 -0.74 -7.44
C LEU A 76 0.81 -1.62 -8.57
N ASN A 77 0.18 -1.02 -9.60
CA ASN A 77 -0.37 -1.78 -10.72
C ASN A 77 0.71 -2.47 -11.55
N GLU A 78 1.85 -1.81 -11.79
CA GLU A 78 2.99 -2.40 -12.49
C GLU A 78 3.45 -3.67 -11.77
N ILE A 79 3.75 -3.57 -10.47
CA ILE A 79 4.26 -4.68 -9.68
C ILE A 79 3.22 -5.81 -9.59
N TYR A 80 1.94 -5.46 -9.40
CA TYR A 80 0.85 -6.43 -9.34
C TYR A 80 0.67 -7.21 -10.64
N THR A 81 1.00 -6.59 -11.79
CA THR A 81 0.89 -7.22 -13.11
C THR A 81 2.09 -8.10 -13.44
N VAL A 82 3.29 -7.74 -12.95
CA VAL A 82 4.54 -8.42 -13.30
C VAL A 82 4.86 -9.59 -12.37
N LEU A 83 4.53 -9.50 -11.08
CA LEU A 83 4.86 -10.55 -10.14
C LEU A 83 3.98 -11.80 -10.34
N PRO A 84 4.53 -13.02 -10.22
CA PRO A 84 3.76 -14.26 -10.30
C PRO A 84 2.96 -14.51 -9.01
N ILE A 85 1.94 -13.68 -8.76
CA ILE A 85 1.17 -13.64 -7.51
C ILE A 85 0.60 -15.02 -7.13
N ASP A 86 0.13 -15.78 -8.12
CA ASP A 86 -0.46 -17.10 -7.90
C ASP A 86 0.52 -18.14 -7.36
N GLU A 87 1.82 -17.97 -7.62
CA GLU A 87 2.88 -18.83 -7.11
C GLU A 87 3.42 -18.34 -5.76
N LEU A 88 3.30 -17.04 -5.50
CA LEU A 88 3.95 -16.36 -4.38
C LEU A 88 3.04 -16.17 -3.16
N LEU A 89 1.73 -16.10 -3.36
CA LEU A 89 0.75 -15.85 -2.30
C LEU A 89 -0.23 -17.01 -2.14
N SER A 90 -0.59 -17.31 -0.90
CA SER A 90 -1.70 -18.21 -0.58
C SER A 90 -3.05 -17.62 -1.02
N GLU A 91 -4.06 -18.47 -1.19
CA GLU A 91 -5.42 -18.04 -1.57
C GLU A 91 -5.98 -16.93 -0.68
N ASN A 92 -5.74 -17.01 0.63
CA ASN A 92 -6.19 -15.98 1.57
C ASN A 92 -5.49 -14.65 1.29
N GLU A 93 -4.17 -14.65 1.12
CA GLU A 93 -3.39 -13.43 0.85
C GLU A 93 -3.78 -12.79 -0.48
N LYS A 94 -4.03 -13.62 -1.50
CA LYS A 94 -4.55 -13.18 -2.80
C LYS A 94 -5.92 -12.51 -2.66
N GLY A 95 -6.81 -13.10 -1.87
CA GLY A 95 -8.11 -12.49 -1.54
C GLY A 95 -7.96 -11.08 -0.97
N TYR A 96 -7.14 -10.92 0.07
CA TYR A 96 -6.89 -9.61 0.68
C TYR A 96 -6.25 -8.61 -0.28
N LEU A 97 -5.23 -9.04 -1.04
CA LEU A 97 -4.58 -8.17 -2.01
C LEU A 97 -5.55 -7.71 -3.09
N LYS A 98 -6.39 -8.62 -3.59
CA LYS A 98 -7.41 -8.30 -4.60
C LYS A 98 -8.41 -7.30 -4.06
N ASP A 99 -8.92 -7.50 -2.85
CA ASP A 99 -9.88 -6.59 -2.21
C ASP A 99 -9.28 -5.18 -2.06
N ASP A 100 -8.00 -5.07 -1.67
CA ASP A 100 -7.30 -3.78 -1.61
C ASP A 100 -7.17 -3.13 -2.99
N ILE A 101 -6.70 -3.89 -4.00
CA ILE A 101 -6.51 -3.38 -5.36
C ILE A 101 -7.83 -2.88 -5.95
N ASP A 102 -8.90 -3.67 -5.82
CA ASP A 102 -10.22 -3.32 -6.34
C ASP A 102 -10.77 -2.07 -5.63
N PHE A 103 -10.57 -1.95 -4.31
CA PHE A 103 -10.95 -0.76 -3.55
C PHE A 103 -10.16 0.49 -4.00
N ILE A 104 -8.84 0.38 -4.14
CA ILE A 104 -7.97 1.49 -4.59
C ILE A 104 -8.39 1.92 -6.00
N ARG A 105 -8.56 0.98 -6.93
CA ARG A 105 -9.02 1.27 -8.30
C ARG A 105 -10.36 1.99 -8.32
N TYR A 106 -11.33 1.52 -7.52
CA TYR A 106 -12.63 2.17 -7.38
C TYR A 106 -12.53 3.60 -6.85
N LYS A 107 -11.53 3.92 -6.02
CA LYS A 107 -11.33 5.24 -5.44
C LYS A 107 -10.57 6.19 -6.36
N PHE A 108 -9.56 5.69 -7.06
CA PHE A 108 -8.72 6.49 -7.94
C PHE A 108 -9.44 6.91 -9.23
N LYS A 109 -10.55 6.26 -9.62
CA LYS A 109 -11.43 6.59 -10.77
C LYS A 109 -10.78 7.47 -11.83
N LEU A 110 -9.75 6.92 -12.47
CA LEU A 110 -9.35 7.34 -13.82
C LEU A 110 -10.27 6.67 -14.83
#